data_AF-A0A8S0X862-F1
#
_entry.id   AF-A0A8S0X862-F1
#
_cell.length_a   1.000
_cell.length_b   1.000
_cell.length_c   1.000
_cell.angle_alpha   90.00
_cell.angle_beta   90.00
_cell.angle_gamma   90.00
#
_symmetry.space_group_name_H-M   'P 1'
#
loop_
_entity.id
_entity.type
_entity.pdbx_description
1 polymer ?
#
loop_
_entity_poly.entity_id
_entity_poly.type
_entity_poly.pdbx_seq_one_letter_code
_entity_poly.pdbx_strand_id
1 'polypeptide(L)' 'MKKISPVILLSTLLAACGEDVPTVEDVHNVEVGGQKMSQADFLQKYCIGKELNETCAKVKNAMATDSTKSPGGIPRF' A
#
# COMPACT_ATOMS: atom_id res chain seq x y z
N MET A 1 -39.04 -37.07 6.93
CA MET A 1 -37.69 -36.90 7.54
C MET A 1 -36.76 -36.33 6.47
N LYS A 2 -36.52 -35.01 6.46
CA LYS A 2 -35.74 -34.30 5.42
C LYS A 2 -34.45 -33.80 6.06
N LYS A 3 -33.33 -34.08 5.40
CA LYS A 3 -31.96 -34.05 5.94
C LYS A 3 -31.50 -32.63 6.31
N ILE A 4 -30.73 -32.57 7.39
CA ILE A 4 -30.08 -31.40 7.98
C ILE A 4 -29.13 -30.80 6.95
N SER A 5 -29.26 -29.50 6.68
CA SER A 5 -28.33 -28.75 5.83
C SER A 5 -27.44 -27.90 6.73
N PRO A 6 -26.11 -28.14 6.80
CA PRO A 6 -25.21 -27.26 7.52
C PRO A 6 -24.83 -26.10 6.58
N VAL A 7 -25.52 -24.97 6.69
CA VAL A 7 -25.02 -23.73 6.08
C VAL A 7 -23.87 -23.23 6.95
N ILE A 8 -22.68 -23.74 6.66
CA ILE A 8 -21.41 -23.16 7.12
C ILE A 8 -21.00 -22.20 6.01
N LEU A 9 -21.24 -20.91 6.20
CA LEU A 9 -20.59 -19.85 5.43
C LEU A 9 -19.99 -18.87 6.44
N LEU A 10 -18.83 -19.24 6.96
CA LEU A 10 -17.55 -18.60 6.64
C LEU A 10 -17.52 -17.15 7.17
N SER A 11 -17.15 -17.05 8.43
CA SER A 11 -16.74 -15.82 9.10
C SER A 11 -15.50 -15.25 8.40
N THR A 12 -15.67 -14.40 7.39
CA THR A 12 -14.58 -13.54 6.91
C THR A 12 -14.47 -12.34 7.85
N LEU A 13 -14.00 -12.59 9.07
CA LEU A 13 -13.30 -11.58 9.85
C LEU A 13 -11.96 -11.33 9.15
N LEU A 14 -11.94 -10.51 8.09
CA LEU A 14 -10.72 -9.81 7.71
C LEU A 14 -10.67 -8.57 8.58
N ALA A 15 -10.14 -8.77 9.78
CA ALA A 15 -9.75 -7.69 10.67
C ALA A 15 -8.69 -6.83 9.95
N ALA A 16 -9.12 -5.79 9.26
CA ALA A 16 -8.33 -4.57 9.11
C ALA A 16 -8.59 -3.69 10.34
N CYS A 17 -8.40 -4.28 11.52
CA CYS A 17 -8.37 -3.54 12.78
C CYS A 17 -6.94 -3.09 12.98
N GLY A 18 -6.71 -1.78 12.90
CA GLY A 18 -5.42 -1.19 13.16
C GLY A 18 -4.97 -0.39 11.97
N GLU A 19 -4.93 0.91 12.18
CA GLU A 19 -4.38 1.94 11.32
C GLU A 19 -2.88 1.65 11.09
N ASP A 20 -2.54 0.62 10.33
CA ASP A 20 -1.17 0.32 9.94
C ASP A 20 -0.96 0.67 8.46
N VAL A 21 0.29 0.96 8.10
CA VAL A 21 0.63 1.33 6.74
C VAL A 21 0.59 0.05 5.91
N PRO A 22 -0.20 -0.03 4.83
CA PRO A 22 -0.25 -1.24 4.02
C PRO A 22 1.15 -1.61 3.53
N THR A 23 1.52 -2.88 3.59
CA THR A 23 2.78 -3.34 3.02
C THR A 23 2.73 -3.23 1.50
N VAL A 24 3.80 -2.71 0.90
CA VAL A 24 3.94 -2.56 -0.54
C VAL A 24 5.06 -3.48 -1.02
N GLU A 25 4.73 -4.43 -1.89
CA GLU A 25 5.70 -5.37 -2.47
C GLU A 25 6.57 -4.70 -3.55
N ASP A 26 5.95 -3.90 -4.42
CA ASP A 26 6.62 -3.11 -5.46
C ASP A 26 6.32 -1.62 -5.29
N VAL A 27 7.34 -0.84 -4.90
CA VAL A 27 7.22 0.60 -4.69
C VAL A 27 7.00 1.39 -5.98
N HIS A 28 7.29 0.82 -7.16
CA HIS A 28 7.01 1.44 -8.47
C HIS A 28 5.65 1.03 -9.04
N ASN A 29 5.02 -0.01 -8.49
CA ASN A 29 3.67 -0.43 -8.83
C ASN A 29 2.87 -0.66 -7.54
N VAL A 30 2.59 0.43 -6.83
CA VAL A 30 1.90 0.40 -5.54
C VAL A 30 0.48 -0.14 -5.70
N GLU A 31 0.17 -1.20 -4.97
CA GLU A 31 -1.14 -1.84 -4.94
C GLU A 31 -1.58 -2.08 -3.50
N VAL A 32 -2.79 -1.65 -3.15
CA VAL A 32 -3.38 -1.85 -1.82
C VAL A 32 -4.72 -2.54 -1.99
N GLY A 33 -4.84 -3.77 -1.49
CA GLY A 33 -6.08 -4.54 -1.57
C GLY A 33 -6.53 -4.82 -3.01
N GLY A 34 -5.60 -5.03 -3.94
CA GLY A 34 -5.91 -5.26 -5.36
C GLY A 34 -6.15 -3.99 -6.18
N GLN A 35 -6.07 -2.80 -5.57
CA GLN A 35 -6.23 -1.52 -6.26
C GLN A 35 -4.87 -0.84 -6.46
N LYS A 36 -4.49 -0.62 -7.72
CA LYS A 36 -3.31 0.18 -8.06
C LYS A 36 -3.51 1.64 -7.69
N MET A 37 -2.47 2.26 -7.17
CA MET A 37 -2.43 3.69 -6.86
C MET A 37 -1.06 4.30 -7.11
N SER A 38 -1.00 5.63 -7.18
CA SER A 38 0.29 6.32 -7.29
C SER A 38 1.03 6.31 -5.95
N GLN A 39 2.36 6.45 -6.01
CA GLN A 39 3.19 6.63 -4.80
C GLN A 39 2.73 7.86 -3.99
N ALA A 40 2.36 8.96 -4.66
CA ALA A 40 1.89 10.18 -4.01
C ALA A 40 0.57 9.95 -3.25
N ASP A 41 -0.39 9.28 -3.89
CA ASP A 41 -1.68 8.96 -3.25
C ASP A 41 -1.50 8.02 -2.05
N PHE A 42 -0.59 7.05 -2.17
CA PHE A 42 -0.25 6.16 -1.07
C PHE A 42 0.32 6.93 0.13
N LEU A 43 1.29 7.82 -0.11
CA LEU A 43 1.88 8.64 0.95
C LEU A 43 0.85 9.55 1.62
N GLN A 44 0.01 10.21 0.82
CA GLN A 44 -1.02 11.10 1.35
C GLN A 44 -2.09 10.33 2.16
N LYS A 45 -2.43 9.11 1.75
CA LYS A 45 -3.51 8.35 2.38
C LYS A 45 -3.06 7.54 3.61
N TYR A 46 -1.85 6.99 3.57
CA TYR A 46 -1.40 6.02 4.58
C TYR A 46 -0.22 6.51 5.43
N CYS A 47 0.52 7.52 4.98
CA CYS A 47 1.80 7.91 5.62
C CYS A 47 1.77 9.23 6.40
N ILE A 48 0.65 9.96 6.40
CA ILE A 48 0.50 11.17 7.24
C ILE A 48 0.63 10.77 8.72
N GLY A 49 1.58 11.38 9.42
CA GLY A 49 1.88 11.07 10.83
C GLY A 49 2.60 9.74 11.06
N LYS A 50 3.01 9.04 9.99
CA LYS A 50 3.68 7.72 10.04
C LYS A 50 4.98 7.72 9.22
N GLU A 51 5.67 8.85 9.21
CA GLU A 51 6.85 9.07 8.37
C GLU A 51 8.03 8.14 8.74
N LEU A 52 8.04 7.63 9.98
CA LEU A 52 9.01 6.66 10.47
C LEU A 52 8.68 5.21 10.07
N ASN A 53 7.51 4.95 9.48
CA ASN A 53 7.17 3.62 8.97
C ASN A 53 8.06 3.29 7.76
N GLU A 54 8.63 2.09 7.76
CA GLU A 54 9.58 1.65 6.74
C GLU A 54 8.98 1.68 5.32
N THR A 55 7.71 1.30 5.17
CA THR A 55 7.02 1.31 3.88
C THR A 55 6.85 2.74 3.37
N CYS A 56 6.48 3.68 4.24
CA CYS A 56 6.39 5.09 3.91
C CYS A 56 7.74 5.67 3.47
N ALA A 57 8.82 5.32 4.16
CA ALA A 57 10.17 5.72 3.79
C ALA A 57 10.58 5.17 2.41
N LYS A 58 10.29 3.90 2.13
CA LYS A 58 10.59 3.26 0.84
C LYS A 58 9.83 3.90 -0.32
N VAL A 59 8.52 4.10 -0.18
CA VAL A 59 7.68 4.74 -1.21
C VAL A 59 8.11 6.18 -1.46
N LYS A 60 8.43 6.95 -0.41
CA LYS A 60 8.95 8.32 -0.54
C LYS A 60 10.29 8.38 -1.27
N ASN A 61 11.21 7.48 -0.94
CA ASN A 61 12.52 7.41 -1.59
C ASN A 61 12.43 6.98 -3.06
N ALA A 62 11.54 6.04 -3.37
CA ALA A 62 11.27 5.63 -4.74
C ALA A 62 10.75 6.81 -5.57
N MET A 63 9.74 7.53 -5.06
CA MET A 63 9.19 8.73 -5.70
C MET A 63 10.23 9.82 -5.94
N ALA A 64 11.13 10.06 -4.98
CA ALA A 64 12.23 11.02 -5.14
C ALA A 64 13.26 10.54 -6.19
N THR A 65 13.58 9.24 -6.22
CA THR A 65 14.52 8.67 -7.20
C THR A 65 13.94 8.72 -8.61
N ASP A 66 12.66 8.40 -8.75
CA ASP A 66 11.95 8.48 -10.03
C ASP A 66 11.88 9.94 -10.52
N SER A 67 11.72 10.89 -9.61
CA SER A 67 11.72 12.34 -9.93
C SER A 67 13.11 12.89 -10.29
N THR A 68 14.18 12.30 -9.77
CA THR A 68 15.57 12.69 -10.11
C THR A 68 16.08 12.02 -11.38
N LYS A 69 15.38 10.99 -11.88
CA LYS A 69 15.52 10.48 -13.27
C LYS A 69 14.88 11.47 -14.27
N SER A 70 15.46 12.66 -14.37
CA SER A 70 15.28 13.49 -15.56
C SER A 70 15.87 12.73 -16.77
N PRO A 71 15.27 12.79 -17.99
CA PRO A 71 15.77 12.08 -19.19
C PRO A 71 17.20 12.43 -19.61
N GLY A 72 17.88 13.33 -18.89
CA GLY A 72 19.26 13.75 -19.13
C GLY A 72 20.22 13.58 -17.95
N GLY A 73 19.87 12.85 -16.88
CA GLY A 73 20.82 12.47 -15.82
C GLY A 73 21.39 13.62 -14.98
N ILE A 74 20.69 14.76 -14.89
CA ILE A 74 21.11 15.89 -14.05
C ILE A 74 20.38 15.80 -12.70
N PRO A 75 21.09 15.56 -11.57
CA PRO A 75 20.50 15.64 -10.25
C PRO A 75 19.98 17.06 -10.02
N ARG A 76 18.72 17.20 -9.59
CA ARG A 76 18.16 18.48 -9.14
C ARG A 76 18.43 18.61 -7.64
N PHE A 77 19.31 19.55 -7.28
CA PHE A 77 19.56 19.99 -5.91
C PHE A 77 18.63 21.16 -5.58
#